data_AF-A0AAW5KCF6-F1
#
_entry.id   AF-A0AAW5KCF6-F1
#
_cell.length_a   1.000
_cell.length_b   1.000
_cell.length_c   1.000
_cell.angle_alpha   90.00
_cell.angle_beta   90.00
_cell.angle_gamma   90.00
#
_symmetry.space_group_name_H-M   'P 1'
#
loop_
_entity.id
_entity.type
_entity.pdbx_description
1 polymer ?
#
loop_
_entity_poly.entity_id
_entity_poly.type
_entity_poly.pdbx_seq_one_letter_code
_entity_poly.pdbx_strand_id
1 'polypeptide(L)'
;IGIAAATNLASAVLLEPAICQKIVVVWLGGHSRDWPNCKGFNLLQDIAAARVLFGTGLPLVQCPANGVTNTLAVTGPELEHWLRGKNPLCDYHCDVTEKEAAIYHQEGCWSRIIWDVAPVAWLMEGDFAQSRCKRAARW
;
A
#
# COMPACT_ATOMS: atom_id res chain seq x y z
N ILE A 1 -6.03 3.63 7.92
CA ILE A 1 -5.10 3.08 6.91
C ILE A 1 -5.94 2.33 5.89
N GLY A 2 -5.72 2.54 4.59
CA GLY A 2 -6.33 1.76 3.54
C GLY A 2 -5.27 1.01 2.73
N ILE A 3 -5.39 -0.31 2.66
CA ILE A 3 -4.53 -1.20 1.85
C ILE A 3 -5.28 -1.81 0.65
N ALA A 4 -6.51 -1.37 0.42
CA ALA A 4 -7.40 -1.84 -0.63
C ALA A 4 -8.08 -0.66 -1.35
N ALA A 5 -9.13 -0.94 -2.13
CA ALA A 5 -10.00 0.09 -2.69
C ALA A 5 -10.49 1.07 -1.59
N ALA A 6 -10.50 2.36 -1.91
CA ALA A 6 -10.78 3.42 -0.94
C ALA A 6 -12.29 3.58 -0.60
N THR A 7 -13.15 2.66 -1.05
CA THR A 7 -14.61 2.82 -1.02
C THR A 7 -15.15 3.16 0.37
N ASN A 8 -14.73 2.46 1.43
CA ASN A 8 -15.20 2.77 2.77
C ASN A 8 -14.65 4.09 3.32
N LEU A 9 -13.40 4.45 2.99
CA LEU A 9 -12.80 5.73 3.38
C LEU A 9 -13.56 6.89 2.72
N ALA A 10 -13.80 6.80 1.42
CA ALA A 10 -14.57 7.79 0.69
C ALA A 10 -16.01 7.87 1.17
N SER A 11 -16.65 6.73 1.45
CA SER A 11 -18.01 6.70 1.99
C SER A 11 -18.10 7.40 3.35
N ALA A 12 -17.14 7.17 4.25
CA ALA A 12 -17.10 7.87 5.54
C ALA A 12 -16.95 9.38 5.38
N VAL A 13 -16.09 9.82 4.46
CA VAL A 13 -15.89 11.24 4.14
C VAL A 13 -17.15 11.88 3.53
N LEU A 14 -17.86 11.16 2.66
CA LEU A 14 -19.08 11.66 2.03
C LEU A 14 -20.26 11.72 3.00
N LEU A 15 -20.36 10.74 3.91
CA LEU A 15 -21.43 10.68 4.91
C LEU A 15 -21.23 11.71 6.03
N GLU A 16 -20.00 11.97 6.45
CA GLU A 16 -19.67 12.94 7.50
C GLU A 16 -18.44 13.77 7.10
N PRO A 17 -18.60 14.84 6.31
CA PRO A 17 -17.48 15.65 5.84
C PRO A 17 -16.64 16.28 6.96
N ALA A 18 -17.19 16.50 8.16
CA ALA A 18 -16.43 17.05 9.27
C ALA A 18 -15.35 16.08 9.80
N ILE A 19 -15.42 14.79 9.44
CA ILE A 19 -14.38 13.81 9.78
C ILE A 19 -13.03 14.19 9.17
N CYS A 20 -13.01 14.89 8.03
CA CYS A 20 -11.78 15.33 7.36
C CYS A 20 -10.90 16.23 8.24
N GLN A 21 -11.47 16.90 9.24
CA GLN A 21 -10.73 17.73 10.21
C GLN A 21 -10.20 16.94 11.41
N LYS A 22 -10.56 15.64 11.51
CA LYS A 22 -10.27 14.78 12.66
C LYS A 22 -9.37 13.60 12.30
N ILE A 23 -9.09 13.37 11.02
CA ILE A 23 -8.36 12.18 10.55
C ILE A 23 -7.21 12.54 9.61
N VAL A 24 -6.23 11.65 9.58
CA VAL A 24 -5.26 11.52 8.50
C VAL A 24 -5.50 10.19 7.81
N VAL A 25 -5.57 10.20 6.48
CA VAL A 25 -5.72 8.98 5.68
C VAL A 25 -4.35 8.58 5.14
N VAL A 26 -3.90 7.37 5.49
CA VAL A 26 -2.76 6.70 4.83
C VAL A 26 -3.31 5.65 3.89
N TRP A 27 -3.01 5.74 2.59
CA TRP A 27 -3.61 4.87 1.58
C TRP A 27 -2.59 4.32 0.58
N LEU A 28 -2.50 2.99 0.46
CA LEU A 28 -1.83 2.30 -0.63
C LEU A 28 -2.72 2.37 -1.87
N GLY A 29 -2.43 3.34 -2.73
CA GLY A 29 -3.29 3.64 -3.87
C GLY A 29 -2.61 4.47 -4.94
N GLY A 30 -2.98 4.20 -6.19
CA GLY A 30 -2.41 4.85 -7.35
C GLY A 30 -0.92 4.57 -7.54
N HIS A 31 -0.26 5.44 -8.30
CA HIS A 31 1.15 5.37 -8.61
C HIS A 31 1.84 6.70 -8.29
N SER A 32 3.17 6.69 -8.27
CA SER A 32 3.94 7.92 -8.12
C SER A 32 3.60 8.89 -9.25
N ARG A 33 3.72 10.18 -8.99
CA ARG A 33 3.37 11.23 -9.96
C ARG A 33 4.11 11.11 -11.29
N ASP A 34 5.34 10.59 -11.25
CA ASP A 34 6.21 10.46 -12.42
C ASP A 34 5.99 9.12 -13.15
N TRP A 35 5.08 8.28 -12.66
CA TRP A 35 4.75 7.02 -13.32
C TRP A 35 3.94 7.26 -14.61
N PRO A 36 4.18 6.53 -15.71
CA PRO A 36 3.57 6.84 -17.02
C PRO A 36 2.04 6.75 -17.09
N ASN A 37 1.39 6.17 -16.08
CA ASN A 37 -0.06 6.02 -16.03
C ASN A 37 -0.57 5.98 -14.58
N CYS A 38 -1.89 6.00 -14.40
CA CYS A 38 -2.55 5.92 -13.10
C CYS A 38 -3.31 4.60 -12.88
N LYS A 39 -2.89 3.50 -13.52
CA LYS A 39 -3.59 2.20 -13.52
C LYS A 39 -3.24 1.32 -12.31
N GLY A 40 -3.30 1.89 -11.10
CA GLY A 40 -3.03 1.14 -9.87
C GLY A 40 -4.21 0.26 -9.46
N PHE A 41 -3.94 -0.97 -9.02
CA PHE A 41 -4.95 -1.98 -8.70
C PHE A 41 -6.05 -1.46 -7.76
N ASN A 42 -5.69 -0.98 -6.56
CA ASN A 42 -6.63 -0.43 -5.59
C ASN A 42 -7.39 0.81 -6.08
N LEU A 43 -6.75 1.64 -6.91
CA LEU A 43 -7.37 2.84 -7.47
C LEU A 43 -8.40 2.49 -8.54
N LEU A 44 -8.08 1.53 -9.41
CA LEU A 44 -8.96 1.12 -10.51
C LEU A 44 -10.21 0.40 -10.03
N GLN A 45 -10.14 -0.27 -8.88
CA GLN A 45 -11.30 -0.90 -8.24
C GLN A 45 -12.38 0.12 -7.86
N ASP A 46 -12.00 1.37 -7.53
CA ASP A 46 -12.94 2.45 -7.24
C ASP A 46 -12.34 3.84 -7.53
N ILE A 47 -12.48 4.29 -8.78
CA ILE A 47 -12.00 5.59 -9.25
C ILE A 47 -12.75 6.75 -8.56
N ALA A 48 -14.04 6.56 -8.25
CA ALA A 48 -14.85 7.58 -7.61
C ALA A 48 -14.36 7.84 -6.18
N ALA A 49 -14.09 6.78 -5.41
CA ALA A 49 -13.50 6.90 -4.09
C ALA A 49 -12.12 7.58 -4.12
N ALA A 50 -11.27 7.23 -5.08
CA ALA A 50 -9.97 7.90 -5.24
C ALA A 50 -10.13 9.42 -5.47
N ARG A 51 -11.09 9.83 -6.31
CA ARG A 51 -11.40 11.27 -6.54
C ARG A 51 -11.87 11.97 -5.28
N VAL A 52 -12.67 11.31 -4.43
CA VAL A 52 -13.08 11.85 -3.13
C VAL A 52 -11.86 12.09 -2.24
N LEU A 53 -10.98 11.10 -2.09
CA LEU A 53 -9.79 11.24 -1.24
C LEU A 53 -8.85 12.35 -1.72
N PHE A 54 -8.59 12.45 -3.02
CA PHE A 54 -7.72 13.49 -3.57
C PHE A 54 -8.39 14.88 -3.66
N GLY A 55 -9.72 14.95 -3.78
CA GLY A 55 -10.45 16.19 -4.03
C GLY A 55 -10.96 16.92 -2.78
N THR A 56 -11.12 16.22 -1.66
CA THR A 56 -11.73 16.78 -0.42
C THR A 56 -10.76 17.62 0.42
N GLY A 57 -9.47 17.61 0.08
CA GLY A 57 -8.45 18.37 0.81
C GLY A 57 -8.12 17.82 2.21
N LEU A 58 -8.61 16.62 2.54
CA LEU A 58 -8.23 15.94 3.78
C LEU A 58 -6.72 15.64 3.80
N PRO A 59 -6.09 15.54 4.98
CA PRO A 59 -4.70 15.11 5.08
C PRO A 59 -4.51 13.69 4.54
N LEU A 60 -3.97 13.56 3.34
CA LEU A 60 -3.75 12.29 2.65
C LEU A 60 -2.26 12.00 2.50
N VAL A 61 -1.84 10.86 3.07
CA VAL A 61 -0.56 10.23 2.83
C VAL A 61 -0.78 9.14 1.80
N GLN A 62 -0.37 9.41 0.57
CA GLN A 62 -0.39 8.41 -0.50
C GLN A 62 0.85 7.52 -0.36
N CYS A 63 0.66 6.21 -0.29
CA CYS A 63 1.67 5.19 -0.49
C CYS A 63 1.54 4.69 -1.94
N PRO A 64 2.37 5.18 -2.89
CA PRO A 64 2.16 4.86 -4.30
C PRO A 64 2.63 3.44 -4.63
N ALA A 65 1.80 2.65 -5.32
CA ALA A 65 2.15 1.27 -5.69
C ALA A 65 3.40 1.24 -6.58
N ASN A 66 3.33 1.81 -7.78
CA ASN A 66 4.49 1.91 -8.67
C ASN A 66 5.25 3.24 -8.49
N GLY A 67 6.57 3.16 -8.58
CA GLY A 67 7.51 4.26 -8.35
C GLY A 67 7.91 4.47 -6.88
N VAL A 68 7.32 3.72 -5.95
CA VAL A 68 7.70 3.72 -4.53
C VAL A 68 7.59 2.30 -3.94
N THR A 69 6.40 1.82 -3.60
CA THR A 69 6.25 0.57 -2.84
C THR A 69 6.53 -0.69 -3.66
N ASN A 70 6.55 -0.58 -5.00
CA ASN A 70 6.95 -1.66 -5.90
C ASN A 70 8.41 -2.11 -5.68
N THR A 71 9.22 -1.28 -5.03
CA THR A 71 10.61 -1.60 -4.68
C THR A 71 10.75 -2.34 -3.34
N LEU A 72 9.69 -2.36 -2.51
CA LEU A 72 9.67 -3.07 -1.24
C LEU A 72 9.36 -4.55 -1.49
N ALA A 73 10.38 -5.31 -1.90
CA ALA A 73 10.28 -6.72 -2.22
C ALA A 73 11.12 -7.58 -1.28
N VAL A 74 10.70 -8.84 -1.14
CA VAL A 74 11.42 -9.90 -0.45
C VAL A 74 11.62 -11.07 -1.41
N THR A 75 12.74 -11.74 -1.31
CA THR A 75 13.03 -12.99 -2.04
C THR A 75 12.65 -14.21 -1.21
N GLY A 76 12.39 -15.33 -1.88
CA GLY A 76 12.17 -16.62 -1.20
C GLY A 76 13.28 -16.96 -0.19
N PRO A 77 14.56 -16.90 -0.58
CA PRO A 77 15.68 -17.13 0.34
C PRO A 77 15.74 -16.16 1.53
N GLU A 78 15.44 -14.87 1.35
CA GLU A 78 15.37 -13.92 2.47
C GLU A 78 14.23 -14.27 3.43
N LEU A 79 13.06 -14.60 2.89
CA LEU A 79 11.89 -14.97 3.69
C LEU A 79 12.17 -16.23 4.52
N GLU A 80 12.77 -17.25 3.89
CA GLU A 80 13.17 -18.48 4.57
C GLU A 80 14.23 -18.21 5.64
N HIS A 81 15.30 -17.47 5.30
CA HIS A 81 16.39 -17.19 6.24
C HIS A 81 15.94 -16.41 7.47
N TRP A 82 15.10 -15.38 7.29
CA TRP A 82 14.73 -14.48 8.38
C TRP A 82 13.53 -14.94 9.20
N LEU A 83 12.55 -15.64 8.58
CA LEU A 83 11.28 -15.97 9.24
C LEU A 83 11.12 -17.46 9.55
N ARG A 84 11.61 -18.37 8.70
CA ARG A 84 11.36 -19.82 8.89
C ARG A 84 11.88 -20.31 10.25
N GLY A 85 11.05 -21.07 10.94
CA GLY A 85 11.35 -21.67 12.25
C GLY A 85 11.39 -20.69 13.42
N LYS A 86 11.09 -19.39 13.24
CA LYS A 86 11.09 -18.42 14.34
C LYS A 86 9.89 -18.59 15.27
N ASN A 87 8.71 -18.84 14.71
CA ASN A 87 7.46 -19.15 15.40
C ASN A 87 6.38 -19.57 14.37
N PRO A 88 5.22 -20.11 14.82
CA PRO A 88 4.18 -20.59 13.92
C PRO A 88 3.59 -19.53 12.98
N LEU A 89 3.58 -18.25 13.37
CA LEU A 89 3.10 -17.17 12.52
C LEU A 89 4.07 -16.89 11.37
N CYS A 90 5.37 -16.90 11.66
CA CYS A 90 6.41 -16.75 10.65
C CYS A 90 6.37 -17.92 9.64
N ASP A 91 6.24 -19.16 10.12
CA ASP A 91 6.14 -20.34 9.25
C ASP A 91 4.90 -20.26 8.35
N TYR A 92 3.75 -19.84 8.89
CA TYR A 92 2.54 -19.60 8.12
C TYR A 92 2.75 -18.56 7.00
N HIS A 93 3.41 -17.44 7.29
CA HIS A 93 3.68 -16.41 6.29
C HIS A 93 4.59 -16.91 5.18
N CYS A 94 5.62 -17.68 5.50
CA CYS A 94 6.48 -18.28 4.49
C CYS A 94 5.68 -19.25 3.60
N ASP A 95 4.86 -20.14 4.19
CA ASP A 95 4.06 -21.12 3.44
C ASP A 95 3.05 -20.45 2.49
N VAL A 96 2.34 -19.43 2.96
CA VAL A 96 1.35 -18.71 2.13
C VAL A 96 2.04 -17.94 1.00
N THR A 97 3.18 -17.31 1.28
CA THR A 97 3.92 -16.54 0.27
C THR A 97 4.53 -17.44 -0.80
N GLU A 98 5.06 -18.61 -0.43
CA GLU A 98 5.57 -19.61 -1.37
C GLU A 98 4.46 -20.18 -2.27
N LYS A 99 3.30 -20.52 -1.68
CA LYS A 99 2.12 -20.97 -2.44
C LYS A 99 1.66 -19.90 -3.42
N GLU A 100 1.60 -18.64 -2.97
CA GLU A 100 1.30 -17.51 -3.83
C GLU A 100 2.35 -17.36 -4.94
N ALA A 101 3.65 -17.43 -4.65
CA ALA A 101 4.71 -17.34 -5.67
C ALA A 101 4.54 -18.42 -6.77
N ALA A 102 4.18 -19.64 -6.39
CA ALA A 102 3.91 -20.72 -7.33
C ALA A 102 2.70 -20.45 -8.24
N ILE A 103 1.64 -19.79 -7.75
CA ILE A 103 0.47 -19.40 -8.57
C ILE A 103 0.88 -18.44 -9.69
N TYR A 104 1.88 -17.58 -9.45
CA TYR A 104 2.41 -16.65 -10.45
C TYR A 104 3.55 -17.26 -11.28
N HIS A 105 3.68 -18.59 -11.31
CA HIS A 105 4.70 -19.34 -12.06
C HIS A 105 6.14 -18.90 -11.74
N GLN A 106 6.38 -18.47 -10.50
CA GLN A 106 7.73 -18.17 -10.03
C GLN A 106 8.33 -19.41 -9.37
N GLU A 107 9.06 -20.20 -10.15
CA GLU A 107 9.73 -21.42 -9.68
C GLU A 107 11.19 -21.16 -9.29
N GLY A 108 11.69 -21.91 -8.30
CA GLY A 108 13.06 -21.76 -7.81
C GLY A 108 13.27 -20.46 -7.04
N CYS A 109 14.17 -19.60 -7.51
CA CYS A 109 14.44 -18.30 -6.89
C CYS A 109 13.41 -17.26 -7.35
N TRP A 110 12.61 -16.77 -6.41
CA TRP A 110 11.54 -15.82 -6.68
C TRP A 110 11.65 -14.57 -5.79
N SER A 111 10.99 -13.49 -6.21
CA SER A 111 10.84 -12.27 -5.44
C SER A 111 9.41 -11.77 -5.51
N ARG A 112 8.86 -11.35 -4.36
CA ARG A 112 7.50 -10.82 -4.26
C ARG A 112 7.51 -9.48 -3.56
N ILE A 113 6.65 -8.59 -4.04
CA ILE A 113 6.50 -7.27 -3.46
C ILE A 113 5.49 -7.32 -2.32
N ILE A 114 5.80 -6.68 -1.20
CA ILE A 114 4.98 -6.67 0.04
C ILE A 114 4.34 -5.29 0.26
N TRP A 115 3.52 -4.85 -0.70
CA TRP A 115 2.98 -3.48 -0.74
C TRP A 115 2.27 -3.05 0.54
N ASP A 116 1.45 -3.94 1.13
CA ASP A 116 0.56 -3.62 2.24
C ASP A 116 1.30 -3.32 3.55
N VAL A 117 2.58 -3.71 3.64
CA VAL A 117 3.43 -3.38 4.78
C VAL A 117 3.87 -1.92 4.75
N ALA A 118 3.97 -1.29 3.58
CA ALA A 118 4.50 0.07 3.45
C ALA A 118 3.66 1.14 4.17
N PRO A 119 2.31 1.17 4.10
CA PRO A 119 1.50 2.08 4.90
C PRO A 119 1.68 1.94 6.40
N VAL A 120 1.89 0.70 6.88
CA VAL A 120 2.14 0.43 8.31
C VAL A 120 3.54 0.89 8.70
N ALA A 121 4.55 0.58 7.88
CA ALA A 121 5.93 1.03 8.09
C ALA A 121 6.04 2.56 8.17
N TRP A 122 5.23 3.30 7.41
CA TRP A 122 5.16 4.76 7.50
C TRP A 122 4.62 5.28 8.84
N LEU A 123 3.78 4.50 9.53
CA LEU A 123 3.22 4.86 10.84
C LEU A 123 4.09 4.44 12.03
N MET A 124 5.01 3.50 11.81
CA MET A 124 5.88 3.01 12.86
C MET A 124 6.92 4.07 13.25
N GLU A 125 7.28 4.10 14.52
CA GLU A 125 8.39 4.91 15.01
C GLU A 125 9.72 4.35 14.46
N GLY A 126 10.53 5.19 13.82
CA GLY A 126 11.81 4.81 13.23
C GLY A 126 12.06 5.42 11.85
N ASP A 127 13.19 5.07 11.23
CA ASP A 127 13.55 5.52 9.88
C ASP A 127 13.21 4.47 8.82
N PHE A 128 11.98 3.94 8.88
CA PHE A 128 11.49 2.93 7.93
C PHE A 128 10.97 3.53 6.62
N ALA A 129 10.60 4.81 6.63
CA ALA A 129 10.03 5.47 5.47
C ALA A 129 10.37 6.96 5.43
N GLN A 130 10.81 7.43 4.27
CA GLN A 130 10.92 8.85 3.97
C GLN A 130 9.67 9.32 3.25
N SER A 131 9.21 10.52 3.58
CA SER A 131 8.03 11.10 2.94
C SER A 131 8.26 12.57 2.60
N ARG A 132 7.51 13.07 1.61
CA ARG A 132 7.58 14.46 1.17
C ARG A 132 6.19 15.03 1.03
N CYS A 133 5.97 16.21 1.58
CA CYS A 133 4.73 16.92 1.38
C CYS A 133 4.70 17.56 -0.01
N LYS A 134 3.61 17.37 -0.74
CA LYS A 134 3.34 18.05 -2.01
C LYS A 134 1.96 18.67 -1.93
N ARG A 135 1.82 19.90 -2.40
CA ARG A 135 0.51 20.54 -2.52
C ARG A 135 -0.29 19.81 -3.59
N ALA A 136 -1.52 19.42 -3.28
CA ALA A 136 -2.43 18.83 -4.25
C ALA A 136 -2.58 19.80 -5.44
N ALA A 137 -2.43 19.29 -6.66
CA ALA A 137 -2.74 20.07 -7.86
C ALA A 137 -4.26 20.33 -7.84
N ARG A 138 -4.64 21.61 -7.98
CA ARG A 138 -6.04 21.96 -8.19
C ARG A 138 -6.40 21.47 -9.59
N TRP A 139 -7.30 20.48 -9.68
CA TRP A 139 -7.91 20.03 -10.92
C TRP A 139 -9.33 20.56 -10.99
#